data_AF-A0A845PUL1-F1
#
_entry.id   AF-A0A845PUL1-F1
#
_cell.length_a   1.000
_cell.length_b   1.000
_cell.length_c   1.000
_cell.angle_alpha   90.00
_cell.angle_beta   90.00
_cell.angle_gamma   90.00
#
_symmetry.space_group_name_H-M   'P 1'
#
loop_
_entity.id
_entity.type
_entity.pdbx_description
1 polymer ?
#
loop_
_entity_poly.entity_id
_entity_poly.type
_entity_poly.pdbx_seq_one_letter_code
_entity_poly.pdbx_strand_id
1 'polypeptide(L)' 'KPVLKNRVDEVIEKAVVDIAIENPTLGQLRVSNELKKQGFIVSPGGVSSIWLRHDLHRFKLRLKAL' A
#
# COMPACT_ATOMS: atom_id res chain seq x y z
N LYS A 1 -7.45 -9.63 15.03
CA LYS A 1 -7.74 -8.19 15.26
C LYS A 1 -6.45 -7.41 15.02
N PRO A 2 -6.42 -6.42 14.11
CA PRO A 2 -5.21 -5.64 13.86
C PRO A 2 -4.85 -4.81 15.09
N VAL A 3 -3.57 -4.75 15.43
CA VAL A 3 -3.03 -4.00 16.57
C VAL A 3 -2.90 -2.53 16.16
N LEU A 4 -3.75 -1.66 16.72
CA LEU A 4 -3.76 -0.20 16.45
C LEU A 4 -2.40 0.47 16.74
N LYS A 5 -1.60 -0.13 17.63
CA LYS A 5 -0.25 0.35 17.98
C LYS A 5 0.79 0.20 16.85
N ASN A 6 0.56 -0.71 15.89
CA ASN A 6 1.41 -0.89 14.70
C ASN A 6 0.78 -0.23 13.47
N ARG A 7 -0.07 0.78 13.67
CA ARG A 7 -0.69 1.50 12.56
C ARG A 7 0.35 2.45 11.98
N VAL A 8 0.63 2.24 10.70
CA VAL A 8 1.40 3.20 9.90
C VAL A 8 0.55 4.46 9.79
N ASP A 9 1.19 5.62 9.75
CA ASP A 9 0.54 6.92 9.64
C ASP A 9 -0.56 6.91 8.57
N GLU A 10 -1.74 7.48 8.85
CA GLU A 10 -2.89 7.41 7.92
C GLU A 10 -2.56 8.06 6.57
N VAL A 11 -1.68 9.06 6.57
CA VAL A 11 -1.17 9.70 5.34
C VAL A 11 -0.43 8.68 4.46
N ILE A 12 0.40 7.85 5.08
CA ILE A 12 1.17 6.82 4.38
C ILE A 12 0.25 5.69 3.91
N GLU A 13 -0.69 5.27 4.76
CA GLU A 13 -1.67 4.23 4.41
C GLU A 13 -2.49 4.66 3.19
N LYS A 14 -2.94 5.91 3.16
CA LYS A 14 -3.68 6.48 2.03
C LYS A 14 -2.82 6.55 0.76
N ALA A 15 -1.58 7.06 0.86
CA ALA A 15 -0.68 7.13 -0.30
C ALA A 15 -0.39 5.74 -0.90
N VAL A 16 -0.25 4.70 -0.07
CA VAL A 16 -0.08 3.31 -0.53
C VAL A 16 -1.30 2.81 -1.30
N VAL A 17 -2.50 3.15 -0.82
CA VAL A 17 -3.77 2.76 -1.44
C VAL A 17 -3.98 3.50 -2.76
N ASP A 18 -3.79 4.82 -2.79
CA ASP A 18 -3.87 5.65 -4.00
C ASP A 18 -2.96 5.09 -5.11
N ILE A 19 -1.67 4.86 -4.82
CA ILE A 19 -0.72 4.33 -5.80
C ILE A 19 -1.16 2.94 -6.32
N ALA A 20 -1.73 2.11 -5.44
CA ALA A 20 -2.18 0.77 -5.80
C ALA A 20 -3.47 0.77 -6.65
N ILE A 21 -4.30 1.81 -6.53
CA ILE A 21 -5.50 2.02 -7.36
C ILE A 21 -5.10 2.66 -8.68
N GLU A 22 -4.29 3.74 -8.66
CA GLU A 22 -3.83 4.43 -9.87
C GLU A 22 -2.99 3.51 -10.77
N ASN A 23 -2.14 2.67 -10.17
CA ASN A 23 -1.23 1.80 -10.89
C ASN A 23 -1.26 0.37 -10.32
N PRO A 24 -2.32 -0.42 -10.60
CA PRO A 24 -2.49 -1.76 -10.02
C PRO A 24 -1.40 -2.76 -10.44
N THR A 25 -0.67 -2.45 -11.52
CA THR A 25 0.45 -3.23 -12.05
C THR A 25 1.73 -3.12 -11.21
N LEU A 26 1.83 -2.11 -10.34
CA LEU A 26 3.00 -1.94 -9.49
C LEU A 26 3.03 -3.01 -8.40
N GLY A 27 4.16 -3.72 -8.32
CA GLY A 27 4.46 -4.64 -7.22
C GLY A 27 4.82 -3.91 -5.92
N GLN A 28 4.85 -4.63 -4.80
CA GLN A 28 5.15 -4.11 -3.45
C GLN A 28 6.44 -3.28 -3.42
N LEU A 29 7.49 -3.76 -4.10
CA LEU A 29 8.79 -3.08 -4.17
C LEU A 29 8.72 -1.76 -4.92
N ARG A 30 7.94 -1.69 -6.02
CA ARG A 30 7.82 -0.46 -6.81
C ARG A 30 7.02 0.60 -6.05
N VAL A 31 5.92 0.20 -5.41
CA VAL A 31 5.13 1.11 -4.55
C VAL A 31 5.97 1.65 -3.39
N SER A 32 6.76 0.79 -2.74
CA SER A 32 7.72 1.21 -1.69
C SER A 32 8.74 2.25 -2.21
N ASN A 33 9.29 2.04 -3.41
CA ASN A 33 10.21 2.99 -4.01
C ASN A 33 9.54 4.32 -4.39
N GLU A 34 8.31 4.29 -4.89
CA GLU A 34 7.58 5.52 -5.25
C GLU A 34 7.27 6.36 -4.01
N LEU A 35 6.82 5.71 -2.94
CA LEU A 35 6.61 6.34 -1.64
C LEU A 35 7.91 6.94 -1.10
N LYS A 36 9.03 6.23 -1.27
CA LYS A 36 10.35 6.72 -0.85
C LYS A 36 10.74 8.01 -1.59
N LYS A 37 10.41 8.15 -2.88
CA LYS A 37 10.63 9.40 -3.62
C LYS A 37 9.74 10.55 -3.13
N GLN A 38 8.54 10.23 -2.63
CA GLN A 38 7.64 11.21 -2.01
C GLN A 38 8.02 11.56 -0.56
N GLY A 39 9.10 10.97 -0.03
CA GLY A 39 9.57 11.20 1.35
C GLY A 39 9.00 10.22 2.38
N PHE A 40 8.18 9.26 1.96
CA PHE A 40 7.60 8.25 2.84
C PHE A 40 8.47 6.98 2.87
N ILE A 41 8.92 6.59 4.06
CA ILE A 41 9.74 5.39 4.22
C ILE A 41 8.84 4.22 4.63
N VAL A 42 8.52 3.36 3.67
CA VAL A 42 7.72 2.15 3.91
C VAL A 42 8.39 0.94 3.29
N SER A 43 8.60 -0.10 4.09
CA SER A 43 9.14 -1.37 3.60
C SER A 43 8.11 -2.12 2.73
N PRO A 44 8.53 -2.95 1.76
CA PRO A 44 7.62 -3.75 0.95
C PRO A 44 6.66 -4.63 1.77
N GLY A 45 7.11 -5.15 2.92
CA GLY A 45 6.26 -5.89 3.86
C GLY A 45 5.19 -5.02 4.54
N GLY A 46 5.49 -3.73 4.77
CA GLY A 46 4.52 -2.74 5.25
C GLY A 46 3.45 -2.47 4.20
N VAL A 47 3.85 -2.29 2.93
CA VAL A 47 2.93 -2.16 1.79
C VAL A 47 2.00 -3.39 1.69
N SER A 48 2.55 -4.60 1.77
CA SER A 48 1.74 -5.83 1.75
C SER A 48 0.73 -5.90 2.90
N SER A 49 1.15 -5.50 4.10
CA SER A 49 0.27 -5.47 5.29
C SER A 49 -0.86 -4.47 5.13
N ILE A 50 -0.60 -3.30 4.52
CA ILE A 50 -1.61 -2.29 4.22
C ILE A 50 -2.59 -2.83 3.16
N TRP A 51 -2.08 -3.42 2.08
CA TRP A 51 -2.93 -4.03 1.05
C TRP A 51 -3.82 -5.15 1.58
N LEU A 52 -3.36 -5.95 2.54
CA LEU A 52 -4.19 -6.96 3.18
C LEU A 52 -5.35 -6.36 3.98
N ARG A 53 -5.18 -5.16 4.56
CA ARG A 53 -6.26 -4.47 5.30
C ARG A 53 -7.29 -3.84 4.38
N HIS A 54 -6.87 -3.42 3.19
CA HIS A 54 -7.71 -2.77 2.18
C HIS A 54 -8.20 -3.72 1.10
N ASP A 55 -8.03 -5.04 1.28
CA ASP A 55 -8.35 -6.06 0.27
C ASP A 55 -7.65 -5.85 -1.09
N LEU A 56 -6.52 -5.13 -1.14
CA LEU A 56 -5.74 -4.86 -2.35
C LEU A 56 -4.59 -5.85 -2.56
N HIS A 57 -4.52 -6.93 -1.78
CA HIS A 57 -3.36 -7.82 -1.79
C HIS A 57 -3.18 -8.57 -3.13
N ARG A 58 -4.27 -8.82 -3.86
CA ARG A 58 -4.29 -9.50 -5.17
C ARG A 58 -4.44 -8.49 -6.29
N PHE A 59 -3.76 -8.76 -7.40
CA PHE A 59 -3.89 -7.97 -8.64
C PHE A 59 -5.35 -7.85 -9.10
N LYS A 60 -6.13 -8.95 -9.03
CA LYS A 60 -7.56 -8.95 -9.37
C LYS A 60 -8.39 -7.99 -8.50
N LEU A 61 -8.03 -7.82 -7.23
CA LEU A 61 -8.76 -6.94 -6.32
C LEU A 61 -8.39 -5.47 -6.57
N ARG A 62 -7.12 -5.19 -6.91
CA ARG A 62 -6.71 -3.85 -7.36
C ARG A 62 -7.37 -3.45 -8.68
N LEU A 63 -7.48 -4.38 -9.62
CA LEU A 63 -8.22 -4.16 -10.87
C LEU A 63 -9.70 -3.89 -10.66
N LYS A 64 -10.32 -4.46 -9.62
CA LYS A 64 -11.72 -4.22 -9.27
C LYS A 64 -11.93 -2.87 -8.56
N ALA A 65 -10.86 -2.28 -8.03
CA ALA A 65 -10.90 -0.99 -7.34
C ALA A 65 -10.76 0.21 -8.30
N LEU A 66 -10.44 -0.04 -9.59
CA LEU A 66 -10.58 0.91 -10.70
C LEU A 66 -12.06 1.05 -11.09
#